data_AF-A0A956NQ61-F1
#
_entry.id   AF-A0A956NQ61-F1
#
_cell.length_a   1.000
_cell.length_b   1.000
_cell.length_c   1.000
_cell.angle_alpha   90.00
_cell.angle_beta   90.00
_cell.angle_gamma   90.00
#
_symmetry.space_group_name_H-M   'P 1'
#
loop_
_entity.id
_entity.type
_entity.pdbx_description
1 polymer ?
#
loop_
_entity_poly.entity_id
_entity_poly.type
_entity_poly.pdbx_seq_one_letter_code
_entity_poly.pdbx_strand_id
1 'polypeptide(L)' 'GSLEAFHGGSAPVVLVDGDRAMINWIFDVTFKGGGRVTMDQVAVQQWQDGQIVSEKFYYDTAS' A
#
# COMPACT_ATOMS: atom_id res chain seq x y z
N GLY A 1 4.58 13.69 2.50
CA GLY A 1 4.51 14.69 1.43
C GLY A 1 3.14 14.63 0.78
N SER A 2 2.63 15.73 0.28
CA SER A 2 1.37 15.70 -0.50
C SER A 2 1.63 15.07 -1.87
N LEU A 3 0.71 14.23 -2.35
CA LEU A 3 0.77 13.68 -3.70
C LEU A 3 0.58 14.79 -4.74
N GLU A 4 1.38 14.78 -5.81
CA GLU A 4 1.24 15.65 -6.97
C GLU A 4 0.58 14.92 -8.15
N ALA A 5 1.05 13.71 -8.45
CA ALA A 5 0.53 12.89 -9.54
C ALA A 5 0.55 11.40 -9.17
N PHE A 6 -0.49 10.68 -9.61
CA PHE A 6 -0.58 9.22 -9.56
C PHE A 6 -0.49 8.68 -10.98
N HIS A 7 0.50 7.84 -11.25
CA HIS A 7 0.76 7.30 -12.59
C HIS A 7 0.18 5.90 -12.75
N GLY A 8 0.02 5.17 -11.65
CA GLY A 8 -0.56 3.83 -11.66
C GLY A 8 -0.42 3.11 -10.33
N GLY A 9 -1.19 2.03 -10.20
CA GLY A 9 -1.16 1.17 -9.03
C GLY A 9 -1.56 -0.24 -9.40
N SER A 10 -0.97 -1.23 -8.71
CA SER A 10 -1.34 -2.64 -8.85
C SER A 10 -1.30 -3.34 -7.50
N ALA A 11 -2.11 -4.40 -7.39
CA ALA A 11 -2.10 -5.32 -6.28
C ALA A 11 -1.80 -6.74 -6.79
N PRO A 12 -0.54 -7.03 -7.17
CA PRO A 12 -0.19 -8.30 -7.82
C PRO A 12 -0.44 -9.51 -6.91
N VAL A 13 -0.40 -9.32 -5.59
CA VAL A 13 -0.67 -10.38 -4.61
C VAL A 13 -1.71 -9.88 -3.61
N VAL A 14 -2.78 -10.65 -3.49
CA VAL A 14 -3.82 -10.49 -2.47
C VAL A 14 -4.05 -11.87 -1.85
N LEU A 15 -3.85 -11.97 -0.54
CA LEU A 15 -4.15 -13.16 0.24
C LEU A 15 -5.20 -12.79 1.28
N VAL A 16 -6.19 -13.66 1.46
CA VAL A 16 -7.25 -13.49 2.44
C VAL A 16 -7.31 -14.75 3.30
N ASP A 17 -7.34 -14.56 4.62
CA ASP A 17 -7.48 -15.62 5.60
C ASP A 17 -8.43 -15.15 6.71
N GLY A 18 -9.67 -15.65 6.68
CA GLY A 18 -10.71 -15.25 7.62
C GLY A 18 -10.98 -13.75 7.62
N ASP A 19 -10.73 -13.10 8.75
CA ASP A 19 -10.89 -11.66 8.95
C ASP A 19 -9.63 -10.85 8.61
N ARG A 20 -8.62 -11.47 8.00
CA ARG A 20 -7.34 -10.85 7.65
C ARG A 20 -7.12 -10.82 6.15
N ALA A 21 -6.45 -9.76 5.69
CA ALA A 21 -5.96 -9.65 4.33
C ALA A 21 -4.50 -9.21 4.31
N MET A 22 -3.73 -9.74 3.37
CA MET A 22 -2.39 -9.27 3.02
C MET A 22 -2.39 -8.85 1.57
N ILE A 23 -2.02 -7.60 1.31
CA ILE A 23 -2.03 -7.01 -0.03
C ILE A 23 -0.66 -6.42 -0.31
N ASN A 24 0.02 -6.91 -1.36
CA ASN A 24 1.17 -6.20 -1.89
C ASN A 24 0.68 -5.09 -2.81
N TRP A 25 0.94 -3.85 -2.45
CA TRP A 25 0.67 -2.66 -3.23
C TRP A 25 1.94 -2.17 -3.91
N ILE A 26 1.86 -1.96 -5.22
CA ILE A 26 2.89 -1.25 -5.99
C ILE A 26 2.25 0.00 -6.58
N PHE A 27 2.74 1.17 -6.22
CA PHE A 27 2.28 2.47 -6.72
C PHE A 27 3.41 3.23 -7.40
N ASP A 28 3.09 3.91 -8.49
CA ASP A 28 3.98 4.85 -9.16
C ASP A 28 3.43 6.26 -8.99
N VAL A 29 4.14 7.09 -8.22
CA VAL A 29 3.65 8.38 -7.74
C VAL A 29 4.70 9.46 -7.80
N THR A 30 4.27 10.71 -7.92
CA THR A 30 5.10 11.90 -7.74
C THR A 30 4.62 12.66 -6.51
N PHE A 31 5.52 12.96 -5.59
CA PHE A 31 5.23 13.82 -4.43
C PHE A 31 5.50 15.29 -4.76
N LYS A 32 4.68 16.20 -4.22
CA LYS A 32 4.89 17.64 -4.38
C LYS A 32 6.25 18.05 -3.84
N GLY A 33 7.01 18.76 -4.67
CA GLY A 33 8.38 19.18 -4.34
C GLY A 33 9.38 18.02 -4.24
N GLY A 34 8.98 16.81 -4.65
CA GLY A 34 9.82 15.62 -4.71
C GLY A 34 9.89 15.04 -6.12
N GLY A 35 10.58 13.91 -6.24
CA GLY A 35 10.67 13.14 -7.49
C GLY A 35 9.52 12.16 -7.68
N ARG A 36 9.50 11.53 -8.85
CA ARG A 36 8.70 10.33 -9.10
C ARG A 36 9.36 9.15 -8.39
N VAL A 37 8.56 8.36 -7.67
CA VAL A 37 9.02 7.19 -6.90
C VAL A 37 8.07 6.02 -7.12
N THR A 38 8.63 4.81 -7.05
CA THR A 38 7.83 3.58 -6.93
C THR A 38 7.72 3.22 -5.46
N MET A 39 6.50 3.14 -4.94
CA MET A 39 6.21 2.64 -3.60
C MET A 39 5.83 1.18 -3.70
N ASP A 40 6.64 0.29 -3.14
CA ASP A 40 6.37 -1.15 -3.02
C ASP A 40 6.21 -1.51 -1.55
N GLN A 41 5.01 -1.93 -1.16
CA GLN A 41 4.67 -2.19 0.24
C GLN A 41 3.69 -3.36 0.38
N VAL A 42 3.71 -4.02 1.53
CA VAL A 42 2.71 -5.01 1.94
C VAL A 42 1.84 -4.41 3.04
N ALA A 43 0.53 -4.36 2.81
CA ALA A 43 -0.48 -3.99 3.80
C ALA A 43 -1.05 -5.25 4.44
N VAL A 44 -0.92 -5.38 5.76
CA VAL A 44 -1.56 -6.42 6.57
C VAL A 44 -2.75 -5.81 7.28
N GLN A 45 -3.93 -6.25 6.92
CA GLN A 45 -5.20 -5.72 7.41
C GLN A 45 -5.94 -6.76 8.26
N GLN A 46 -6.66 -6.28 9.28
CA GLN A 46 -7.71 -7.00 9.96
C GLN A 46 -9.04 -6.27 9.76
N TRP A 47 -10.09 -7.03 9.47
CA TRP A 47 -11.42 -6.53 9.11
C TRP A 47 -12.46 -6.99 10.13
N GLN A 48 -13.41 -6.12 10.47
CA GLN A 48 -14.59 -6.45 11.27
C GLN A 48 -15.78 -5.69 10.70
N ASP A 49 -16.90 -6.38 10.47
CA ASP A 49 -18.13 -5.78 9.96
C ASP A 49 -17.94 -4.92 8.69
N GLY A 50 -17.08 -5.39 7.78
CA GLY A 50 -16.77 -4.71 6.52
C GLY A 50 -15.84 -3.51 6.63
N GLN A 51 -15.24 -3.28 7.80
CA GLN A 51 -14.32 -2.17 8.06
C GLN A 51 -12.93 -2.67 8.46
N ILE A 52 -11.88 -1.98 8.02
CA ILE A 52 -10.51 -2.25 8.48
C ILE A 52 -10.37 -1.73 9.91
N VAL A 53 -10.19 -2.64 10.87
CA VAL A 53 -9.98 -2.31 12.30
C VAL A 53 -8.50 -2.26 12.69
N SER A 54 -7.61 -2.81 11.87
CA SER A 54 -6.16 -2.71 12.05
C SER A 54 -5.46 -2.78 10.70
N GLU A 55 -4.43 -1.95 10.50
CA GLU A 55 -3.60 -1.97 9.30
C GLU A 55 -2.14 -1.70 9.65
N LYS A 56 -1.23 -2.50 9.09
CA LYS A 56 0.22 -2.30 9.16
C LYS A 56 0.83 -2.38 7.78
N PHE A 57 1.74 -1.46 7.49
CA PHE A 57 2.50 -1.44 6.24
C PHE A 57 3.93 -1.91 6.50
N TYR A 58 4.41 -2.80 5.63
CA TYR A 58 5.79 -3.26 5.57
C TYR A 58 6.35 -2.85 4.21
N TYR A 59 7.52 -2.23 4.20
CA TYR A 59 8.21 -1.80 2.99
C TYR A 59 9.71 -1.76 3.30
N ASP A 60 10.53 -1.80 2.25
CA ASP A 60 11.96 -1.60 2.40
C ASP A 60 12.25 -0.14 2.74
N THR A 61 12.97 0.10 3.83
CA THR A 61 13.38 1.45 4.27
C THR A 61 14.78 1.81 3.82
N ALA A 62 15.53 0.87 3.26
CA ALA A 62 16.90 1.05 2.78
C ALA A 62 16.91 1.13 1.25
N SER A 63 16.56 2.29 0.70
CA SER A 63 16.70 2.61 -0.72
C SER A 63 17.25 4.01 -0.91
#